data_AF-A0A4U6VXF1-F1
#
_entry.id   AF-A0A4U6VXF1-F1
#
_cell.length_a   1.000
_cell.length_b   1.000
_cell.length_c   1.000
_cell.angle_alpha   90.00
_cell.angle_beta   90.00
_cell.angle_gamma   90.00
#
_symmetry.space_group_name_H-M   'P 1'
#
loop_
_entity.id
_entity.type
_entity.pdbx_description
1 polymer ?
#
loop_
_entity_poly.entity_id
_entity_poly.type
_entity_poly.pdbx_seq_one_letter_code
_entity_poly.pdbx_strand_id
1 'polypeptide(L)'
;MDLPSYNCVLCQGNITEAIQHHLMRCPFSKLCWNLINLQISDDLSGYYNLAQKSDGQPFFLEITVLMAWSIWITRNGIIFDNQDASIQRCTDNIRKEFALVIHQTKKKYHPNIDLWASSLL
;
A
#
# COMPACT_ATOMS: atom_id res chain seq x y z
N MET A 1 -8.07 1.20 24.18
CA MET A 1 -8.27 2.43 23.40
C MET A 1 -9.66 2.34 22.86
N ASP A 2 -10.58 3.14 23.39
CA ASP A 2 -11.98 3.13 22.96
C ASP A 2 -12.11 4.10 21.78
N LEU A 3 -12.42 3.56 20.61
CA LEU A 3 -12.65 4.36 19.41
C LEU A 3 -14.14 4.71 19.31
N PRO A 4 -14.51 5.90 18.82
CA PRO A 4 -15.91 6.28 18.60
C PRO A 4 -16.64 5.33 17.63
N SER A 5 -15.90 4.67 16.76
CA SER A 5 -16.39 3.70 15.79
C SER A 5 -15.30 2.69 15.47
N TYR A 6 -15.71 1.43 15.24
CA TYR A 6 -14.84 0.37 14.72
C TYR A 6 -15.02 0.17 13.21
N ASN A 7 -15.78 1.05 12.53
CA ASN A 7 -15.91 0.99 11.08
C ASN A 7 -14.67 1.54 10.40
N CYS A 8 -14.38 1.02 9.22
CA CYS A 8 -13.28 1.47 8.38
C CYS A 8 -13.45 2.95 8.03
N VAL A 9 -12.45 3.76 8.39
CA VAL A 9 -12.44 5.21 8.11
C VAL A 9 -11.99 5.54 6.69
N LEU A 10 -11.45 4.56 5.96
CA LEU A 10 -10.93 4.73 4.61
C LEU A 10 -12.02 4.60 3.52
N CYS A 11 -13.25 4.20 3.88
CA CYS A 11 -14.34 4.07 2.92
C CYS A 11 -15.70 4.40 3.54
N GLN A 12 -16.69 4.65 2.68
CA GLN A 12 -18.06 4.99 3.09
C GLN A 12 -18.96 3.75 3.20
N GLY A 13 -18.38 2.54 3.25
CA GLY A 13 -19.13 1.28 3.21
C GLY A 13 -19.82 0.90 4.53
N ASN A 14 -19.56 1.62 5.63
CA ASN A 14 -20.00 1.25 6.98
C ASN A 14 -19.64 -0.20 7.36
N ILE A 15 -18.44 -0.63 6.97
CA ILE A 15 -17.92 -1.98 7.20
C ILE A 15 -17.02 -1.94 8.43
N THR A 16 -17.18 -2.88 9.35
CA THR A 16 -16.27 -3.06 10.49
C THR A 16 -14.85 -3.26 9.99
N GLU A 17 -13.91 -2.48 10.53
CA GLU A 17 -12.51 -2.55 10.17
C GLU A 17 -11.94 -3.90 10.61
N ALA A 18 -11.47 -4.67 9.63
CA ALA A 18 -10.68 -5.88 9.81
C ALA A 18 -9.42 -5.77 8.97
N ILE A 19 -8.33 -6.46 9.34
CA ILE A 19 -7.06 -6.42 8.61
C ILE A 19 -7.27 -6.70 7.11
N GLN A 20 -8.11 -7.68 6.78
CA GLN A 20 -8.41 -8.04 5.39
C GLN A 20 -9.18 -6.94 4.65
N HIS A 21 -10.10 -6.24 5.32
CA HIS A 21 -10.78 -5.11 4.70
C HIS A 21 -9.81 -3.93 4.54
N HIS A 22 -9.15 -3.53 5.63
CA HIS A 22 -8.23 -2.41 5.65
C HIS A 22 -7.12 -2.57 4.62
N LEU A 23 -6.44 -3.70 4.55
CA LEU A 23 -5.30 -3.84 3.65
C LEU A 23 -5.71 -4.22 2.22
N MET A 24 -6.81 -4.93 2.00
CA MET A 24 -7.06 -5.57 0.69
C MET A 24 -8.39 -5.15 0.06
N ARG A 25 -9.50 -5.32 0.77
CA ARG A 25 -10.85 -5.20 0.17
C ARG A 25 -11.41 -3.78 0.17
N CYS A 26 -10.90 -2.90 1.02
CA CYS A 26 -11.33 -1.52 1.08
C CYS A 26 -11.15 -0.85 -0.29
N PRO A 27 -12.16 -0.12 -0.82
CA PRO A 27 -12.03 0.58 -2.09
C PRO A 27 -10.80 1.49 -2.16
N PHE A 28 -10.49 2.21 -1.07
CA PHE A 28 -9.28 3.03 -0.98
C PHE A 28 -8.01 2.18 -1.12
N SER A 29 -7.93 1.05 -0.43
CA SER A 29 -6.76 0.18 -0.47
C SER A 29 -6.57 -0.45 -1.85
N LYS A 30 -7.65 -0.85 -2.53
CA LYS A 30 -7.58 -1.29 -3.94
C LYS A 30 -7.02 -0.20 -4.86
N LEU A 31 -7.46 1.06 -4.68
CA LEU A 31 -6.90 2.17 -5.44
C LEU A 31 -5.40 2.36 -5.15
N CYS A 32 -4.97 2.15 -3.89
CA CYS A 32 -3.55 2.20 -3.54
C CYS A 32 -2.76 1.07 -4.23
N TRP A 33 -3.22 -0.18 -4.16
CA TRP A 33 -2.56 -1.31 -4.85
C TRP A 33 -2.48 -1.11 -6.38
N ASN A 34 -3.48 -0.46 -6.97
CA ASN A 34 -3.47 -0.13 -8.39
C ASN A 34 -2.31 0.80 -8.78
N LEU A 35 -1.80 1.64 -7.87
CA LEU A 35 -0.63 2.49 -8.11
C LEU A 35 0.64 1.69 -8.46
N ILE A 36 0.75 0.46 -7.95
CA ILE A 36 1.87 -0.45 -8.25
C ILE A 36 1.45 -1.54 -9.26
N ASN A 37 0.39 -1.29 -10.02
CA ASN A 37 -0.18 -2.20 -11.01
C ASN A 37 -0.62 -3.54 -10.41
N LEU A 38 -1.10 -3.54 -9.16
CA LEU A 38 -1.61 -4.73 -8.50
C LEU A 38 -3.12 -4.63 -8.31
N GLN A 39 -3.86 -5.47 -9.02
CA GLN A 39 -5.31 -5.57 -8.89
C GLN A 39 -5.66 -6.57 -7.79
N ILE A 40 -6.31 -6.11 -6.73
CA ILE A 40 -6.79 -6.97 -5.64
C ILE A 40 -8.27 -7.31 -5.88
N SER A 41 -8.54 -8.60 -6.07
CA SER A 41 -9.88 -9.15 -6.12
C SER A 41 -10.50 -9.28 -4.73
N ASP A 42 -11.83 -9.37 -4.65
CA ASP A 42 -12.56 -9.50 -3.38
C ASP A 42 -12.52 -10.91 -2.78
N ASP A 43 -12.23 -11.91 -3.62
CA ASP A 43 -12.09 -13.30 -3.21
C ASP A 43 -10.69 -13.60 -2.63
N LEU A 44 -10.44 -14.85 -2.26
CA LEU A 44 -9.14 -15.26 -1.73
C LEU A 44 -7.99 -15.16 -2.76
N SER A 45 -8.29 -14.87 -4.03
CA SER A 45 -7.26 -14.73 -5.08
C SER A 45 -6.43 -13.44 -4.98
N GLY A 46 -6.85 -12.47 -4.15
CA GLY A 46 -6.03 -11.27 -3.88
C GLY A 46 -4.64 -11.58 -3.31
N TYR A 47 -4.51 -12.65 -2.50
CA TYR A 47 -3.21 -13.14 -2.01
C TYR A 47 -2.39 -13.81 -3.11
N TYR A 48 -3.06 -14.48 -4.06
CA TYR A 48 -2.40 -15.10 -5.21
C TYR A 48 -1.87 -14.05 -6.18
N ASN A 49 -2.54 -12.91 -6.34
CA ASN A 49 -2.06 -11.80 -7.18
C ASN A 49 -0.78 -11.18 -6.62
N LEU A 50 -0.69 -11.06 -5.28
CA LEU A 50 0.55 -10.66 -4.61
C LEU A 50 1.67 -11.67 -4.86
N ALA A 51 1.39 -12.97 -4.71
CA ALA A 51 2.38 -14.02 -4.92
C ALA A 51 2.87 -14.09 -6.38
N GLN A 52 1.98 -13.97 -7.37
CA GLN A 52 2.37 -14.03 -8.80
C GLN A 52 3.25 -12.86 -9.22
N LYS A 53 2.93 -11.63 -8.79
CA LYS A 53 3.76 -10.45 -9.09
C LYS A 53 5.11 -10.47 -8.39
N SER A 54 5.24 -11.24 -7.30
CA SER A 54 6.52 -11.42 -6.60
C SER A 54 7.52 -12.30 -7.34
N ASP A 55 7.05 -13.09 -8.31
CA ASP A 55 7.90 -14.03 -9.04
C ASP A 55 8.83 -13.28 -10.02
N GLY A 56 10.13 -13.29 -9.74
CA GLY A 56 11.18 -12.70 -10.56
C GLY A 56 11.51 -11.21 -10.30
N GLN A 57 10.79 -10.51 -9.41
CA GLN A 57 11.06 -9.09 -9.14
C GLN A 57 11.80 -8.89 -7.79
N PRO A 58 13.08 -8.47 -7.79
CA PRO A 58 13.98 -8.56 -6.62
C PRO A 58 13.66 -7.62 -5.45
N PHE A 59 12.56 -6.86 -5.51
CA PHE A 59 12.15 -5.88 -4.50
C PHE A 59 10.62 -5.78 -4.34
N PHE A 60 9.88 -6.79 -4.82
CA PHE A 60 8.41 -6.77 -4.78
C PHE A 60 7.87 -6.83 -3.35
N LEU A 61 8.52 -7.59 -2.47
CA LEU A 61 8.11 -7.70 -1.08
C LEU A 61 8.25 -6.35 -0.38
N GLU A 62 9.35 -5.63 -0.61
CA GLU A 62 9.63 -4.31 -0.09
C GLU A 62 8.53 -3.33 -0.52
N ILE A 63 8.19 -3.29 -1.82
CA ILE A 63 7.11 -2.43 -2.31
C ILE A 63 5.77 -2.81 -1.67
N THR A 64 5.49 -4.10 -1.53
CA THR A 64 4.25 -4.60 -0.93
C THR A 64 4.12 -4.17 0.53
N VAL A 65 5.19 -4.32 1.31
CA VAL A 65 5.25 -3.90 2.70
C VAL A 65 5.10 -2.39 2.82
N LEU A 66 5.77 -1.61 1.95
CA LEU A 66 5.65 -0.15 1.93
C LEU A 66 4.26 0.33 1.56
N MET A 67 3.58 -0.34 0.63
CA MET A 67 2.20 -0.04 0.27
C MET A 67 1.25 -0.30 1.45
N ALA A 68 1.36 -1.48 2.08
CA ALA A 68 0.58 -1.81 3.27
C ALA A 68 0.84 -0.82 4.42
N TRP A 69 2.10 -0.42 4.61
CA TRP A 69 2.49 0.62 5.57
C TRP A 69 1.87 1.98 5.25
N SER A 70 1.90 2.39 3.98
CA SER A 70 1.33 3.67 3.53
C SER A 70 -0.19 3.74 3.73
N ILE A 71 -0.90 2.63 3.46
CA ILE A 71 -2.33 2.48 3.77
C ILE A 71 -2.56 2.63 5.28
N TRP A 72 -1.77 1.93 6.09
CA TRP A 72 -1.86 1.98 7.56
C TRP A 72 -1.61 3.38 8.13
N ILE A 73 -0.57 4.06 7.66
CA ILE A 73 -0.27 5.45 8.05
C ILE A 73 -1.40 6.39 7.62
N THR A 74 -1.96 6.21 6.43
CA THR A 74 -3.09 7.05 5.97
C THR A 74 -4.31 6.88 6.88
N ARG A 75 -4.64 5.64 7.25
CA ARG A 75 -5.72 5.33 8.22
C ARG A 75 -5.47 5.98 9.58
N ASN A 76 -4.25 5.92 10.08
CA ASN A 76 -3.89 6.54 11.35
C ASN A 76 -3.93 8.07 11.29
N GLY A 77 -3.52 8.68 10.19
CA GLY A 77 -3.63 10.13 10.00
C GLY A 77 -5.09 10.62 10.04
N ILE A 78 -6.04 9.82 9.57
CA ILE A 78 -7.47 10.16 9.68
C ILE A 78 -7.93 10.12 11.14
N ILE A 79 -7.52 9.10 11.89
CA ILE A 79 -8.02 8.88 13.25
C ILE A 79 -7.34 9.79 14.28
N PHE A 80 -6.05 10.06 14.11
CA PHE A 80 -5.25 10.75 15.12
C PHE A 80 -4.86 12.18 14.72
N ASP A 81 -4.81 12.50 13.42
CA ASP A 81 -4.24 13.75 12.92
C ASP A 81 -5.23 14.60 12.09
N ASN A 82 -6.53 14.27 12.09
CA ASN A 82 -7.58 14.96 11.30
C ASN A 82 -7.24 15.12 9.81
N GLN A 83 -6.58 14.11 9.24
CA GLN A 83 -6.23 14.11 7.83
C GLN A 83 -7.30 13.43 6.97
N ASP A 84 -7.39 13.78 5.69
CA ASP A 84 -8.28 13.08 4.73
C ASP A 84 -7.64 11.86 4.10
N ALA A 85 -8.44 10.84 3.73
CA ALA A 85 -7.97 9.74 2.90
C ALA A 85 -7.54 10.27 1.51
N SER A 86 -6.24 10.24 1.21
CA SER A 86 -5.70 10.78 -0.04
C SER A 86 -4.79 9.77 -0.74
N ILE A 87 -5.15 9.42 -1.97
CA ILE A 87 -4.32 8.59 -2.84
C ILE A 87 -2.99 9.29 -3.13
N GLN A 88 -3.02 10.61 -3.31
CA GLN A 88 -1.79 11.40 -3.50
C GLN A 88 -0.84 11.24 -2.31
N ARG A 89 -1.36 11.31 -1.08
CA ARG A 89 -0.53 11.12 0.11
C ARG A 89 0.00 9.69 0.22
N CYS A 90 -0.80 8.70 -0.17
CA CYS A 90 -0.34 7.31 -0.22
C CYS A 90 0.85 7.17 -1.20
N THR A 91 0.75 7.79 -2.38
CA THR A 91 1.83 7.86 -3.37
C THR A 91 3.07 8.55 -2.82
N ASP A 92 2.92 9.70 -2.17
CA ASP A 92 4.05 10.47 -1.63
C ASP A 92 4.77 9.72 -0.50
N ASN A 93 4.02 9.06 0.38
CA ASN A 93 4.57 8.19 1.43
C ASN A 93 5.39 7.05 0.82
N ILE A 94 4.86 6.36 -0.20
CA ILE A 94 5.59 5.26 -0.84
C ILE A 94 6.85 5.75 -1.51
N ARG A 95 6.81 6.90 -2.22
CA ARG A 95 8.01 7.48 -2.82
C ARG A 95 9.07 7.79 -1.79
N LYS A 96 8.67 8.42 -0.68
CA LYS A 96 9.58 8.75 0.43
C LYS A 96 10.20 7.51 1.04
N GLU A 97 9.40 6.52 1.42
CA GLU A 97 9.90 5.30 2.06
C GLU A 97 10.71 4.43 1.09
N PHE A 98 10.30 4.35 -0.18
CA PHE A 98 11.03 3.59 -1.19
C PHE A 98 12.40 4.20 -1.46
N ALA A 99 12.53 5.54 -1.51
CA ALA A 99 13.82 6.20 -1.63
C ALA A 99 14.77 5.84 -0.47
N LEU A 100 14.25 5.68 0.74
CA LEU A 100 15.04 5.24 1.91
C LEU A 100 15.48 3.78 1.81
N VAL A 101 14.62 2.90 1.28
CA VAL A 101 14.95 1.49 1.02
C VAL A 101 16.04 1.40 -0.06
N ILE A 102 15.91 2.15 -1.16
CA ILE A 102 16.86 2.14 -2.28
C ILE A 102 18.27 2.51 -1.81
N HIS A 103 18.38 3.52 -0.93
CA HIS A 103 19.66 3.97 -0.40
C HIS A 103 20.46 2.86 0.28
N GLN A 104 19.79 1.86 0.86
CA GLN A 104 20.43 0.74 1.56
C GLN A 104 20.65 -0.49 0.66
N THR A 105 20.19 -0.47 -0.59
CA THR A 105 20.28 -1.61 -1.50
C THR A 105 21.66 -1.76 -2.12
N LYS A 106 22.11 -3.01 -2.29
CA LYS A 106 23.38 -3.33 -2.97
C LYS A 106 23.36 -2.79 -4.41
N LYS A 107 24.46 -2.17 -4.85
CA LYS A 107 24.63 -1.56 -6.19
C LYS A 107 24.16 -2.44 -7.35
N LYS A 108 24.32 -3.77 -7.25
CA LYS A 108 23.88 -4.72 -8.29
C LYS A 108 22.37 -4.73 -8.57
N TYR A 109 21.53 -4.23 -7.66
CA TYR A 109 20.07 -4.18 -7.84
C TYR A 109 19.58 -2.83 -8.39
N HIS A 110 20.41 -1.77 -8.36
CA HIS A 110 20.03 -0.41 -8.78
C HIS A 110 19.48 -0.35 -10.21
N PRO A 111 20.08 -1.02 -11.24
CA PRO A 111 19.54 -0.94 -12.60
C PRO A 111 18.07 -1.35 -12.73
N ASN A 112 17.65 -2.41 -12.01
CA ASN A 112 16.26 -2.88 -12.03
C ASN A 112 15.33 -1.98 -11.21
N ILE A 113 15.84 -1.45 -10.10
CA ILE A 113 15.08 -0.57 -9.20
C ILE A 113 14.86 0.79 -9.87
N ASP A 114 15.89 1.40 -10.45
CA ASP A 114 15.81 2.71 -11.11
C ASP A 114 14.84 2.67 -12.30
N LEU A 115 14.88 1.59 -13.09
CA LEU A 115 13.95 1.37 -14.19
C LEU A 115 12.51 1.26 -13.69
N TRP A 116 12.27 0.52 -12.60
CA TRP A 116 10.94 0.40 -12.01
C TRP A 116 10.46 1.72 -11.39
N ALA A 117 11.32 2.42 -10.65
CA ALA A 117 11.00 3.70 -10.03
C ALA A 117 10.58 4.75 -11.07
N SER A 118 11.26 4.74 -12.23
CA SER A 118 10.94 5.60 -13.37
C SER A 118 9.60 5.25 -14.02
N SER A 119 9.09 4.02 -13.86
CA SER A 119 7.76 3.61 -14.34
C SER A 119 6.62 3.96 -13.38
N LEU A 120 6.96 4.36 -12.14
CA LEU A 120 6.01 4.83 -11.12
C LEU A 120 5.86 6.37 -11.10
N LEU A 121 6.74 7.07 -11.82
CA LEU A 121 6.77 8.52 -12.03
C LEU A 121 6.10 8.88 -13.36
#